data_AF-A0A8D8T5U0-F1
#
_entry.id   AF-A0A8D8T5U0-F1
#
_cell.length_a   1.000
_cell.length_b   1.000
_cell.length_c   1.000
_cell.angle_alpha   90.00
_cell.angle_beta   90.00
_cell.angle_gamma   90.00
#
_symmetry.space_group_name_H-M   'P 1'
#
loop_
_entity.id
_entity.type
_entity.pdbx_description
1 polymer ?
#
loop_
_entity_poly.entity_id
_entity_poly.type
_entity_poly.pdbx_seq_one_letter_code
_entity_poly.pdbx_strand_id
1 'polypeptide(L)'
;ASACLSGNENGVTNAGVMIAGRRCNNPRPENGGNLCEGSDKKYQSCVPEQCSNVKETSVKNFADEVCTRAKAVDSELLGEGLQRISSDPEEACTVWCFKKQGGYKSRGWSFPDGTGCAPGSRIT
;
A
#
# COMPACT_ATOMS: atom_id res chain seq x y z
N ALA A 1 8.36 -3.87 -2.97
CA ALA A 1 9.46 -3.73 -1.99
C ALA A 1 8.82 -3.45 -0.64
N SER A 2 9.20 -4.17 0.41
CA SER A 2 8.61 -4.03 1.75
C SER A 2 9.32 -2.91 2.51
N ALA A 3 8.58 -1.98 3.12
CA ALA A 3 9.15 -0.96 4.01
C ALA A 3 8.25 -0.77 5.25
N CYS A 4 8.86 -0.36 6.35
CA CYS A 4 8.22 -0.18 7.65
C CYS A 4 7.73 1.27 7.75
N LEU A 5 6.43 1.49 7.51
CA LEU A 5 5.83 2.81 7.53
C LEU A 5 5.04 3.05 8.81
N SER A 6 5.42 4.10 9.56
CA SER A 6 4.66 4.63 10.69
C SER A 6 3.58 5.60 10.20
N GLY A 7 2.37 5.46 10.71
CA GLY A 7 1.27 6.38 10.52
C GLY A 7 0.90 6.89 11.89
N ASN A 8 0.65 8.19 11.98
CA ASN A 8 0.29 8.80 13.23
C ASN A 8 -1.13 8.32 13.61
N GLU A 9 -1.21 7.61 14.74
CA GLU A 9 -2.39 7.41 15.58
C GLU A 9 -3.44 6.38 15.09
N ASN A 10 -3.37 5.16 15.67
CA ASN A 10 -4.45 4.17 15.81
C ASN A 10 -5.00 3.45 14.55
N GLY A 11 -4.15 3.09 13.59
CA GLY A 11 -4.57 2.22 12.47
C GLY A 11 -3.43 1.52 11.73
N VAL A 12 -2.78 0.56 12.39
CA VAL A 12 -1.76 -0.39 11.90
C VAL A 12 -0.74 0.17 10.90
N THR A 13 0.43 0.49 11.43
CA THR A 13 1.49 1.16 10.70
C THR A 13 2.80 0.42 10.92
N ASN A 14 2.89 -0.76 10.29
CA ASN A 14 4.07 -1.63 10.08
C ASN A 14 3.57 -2.98 9.54
N ALA A 15 2.70 -2.98 8.52
CA ALA A 15 2.06 -4.22 8.10
C ALA A 15 2.83 -4.86 6.94
N GLY A 16 3.44 -6.01 7.18
CA GLY A 16 3.57 -7.00 6.12
C GLY A 16 2.18 -7.55 5.76
N VAL A 17 2.05 -8.17 4.58
CA VAL A 17 0.83 -8.86 4.18
C VAL A 17 1.11 -10.36 4.14
N MET A 18 0.43 -11.13 5.00
CA MET A 18 0.41 -12.59 4.93
C MET A 18 -0.71 -13.04 4.00
N ILE A 19 -0.40 -13.97 3.10
CA ILE A 19 -1.34 -14.52 2.11
C ILE A 19 -1.51 -16.01 2.39
N ALA A 20 -2.75 -16.44 2.65
CA ALA A 20 -3.11 -17.84 2.72
C ALA A 20 -3.96 -18.22 1.50
N GLY A 21 -3.46 -19.17 0.71
CA GLY A 21 -4.19 -19.72 -0.44
C GLY A 21 -4.91 -21.02 -0.07
N ARG A 22 -6.15 -21.19 -0.54
CA ARG A 22 -6.87 -22.47 -0.50
C ARG A 22 -7.08 -23.00 -1.92
N ARG A 23 -7.09 -24.32 -2.07
CA ARG A 23 -7.43 -24.99 -3.33
C ARG A 23 -8.68 -25.84 -3.12
N CYS A 24 -9.57 -25.83 -4.11
CA CYS A 24 -10.78 -26.65 -4.10
C CYS A 24 -10.46 -28.07 -4.59
N ASN A 25 -9.82 -28.86 -3.73
CA ASN A 25 -9.35 -30.21 -4.08
C ASN A 25 -9.76 -31.29 -3.08
N ASN A 26 -10.66 -30.99 -2.13
CA ASN A 26 -11.08 -31.95 -1.10
C ASN A 26 -12.60 -31.86 -0.81
N PRO A 27 -13.47 -32.48 -1.64
CA PRO A 27 -13.16 -33.21 -2.87
C PRO A 27 -12.94 -32.26 -4.06
N ARG A 28 -12.26 -32.75 -5.10
CA ARG A 28 -12.09 -32.02 -6.36
C ARG A 28 -13.45 -31.98 -7.10
N PRO A 29 -13.86 -30.86 -7.72
CA PRO A 29 -15.03 -30.85 -8.57
C PRO A 29 -14.80 -31.76 -9.79
N GLU A 30 -15.63 -32.78 -9.96
CA GLU A 30 -15.64 -33.69 -11.12
C GLU A 30 -16.96 -33.57 -11.88
N ASN A 31 -16.99 -33.95 -13.16
CA ASN A 31 -18.19 -34.02 -14.01
C ASN A 31 -19.07 -32.74 -14.04
N GLY A 32 -18.45 -31.55 -14.05
CA GLY A 32 -19.19 -30.28 -14.02
C GLY A 32 -19.65 -29.83 -12.62
N GLY A 33 -19.09 -30.42 -11.56
CA GLY A 33 -19.29 -29.96 -10.19
C GLY A 33 -18.84 -28.50 -9.99
N ASN A 34 -19.57 -27.78 -9.12
CA ASN A 34 -19.32 -26.37 -8.87
C ASN A 34 -17.95 -26.13 -8.22
N LEU A 35 -17.31 -25.02 -8.60
CA LEU A 35 -16.13 -24.50 -7.90
C LEU A 35 -16.51 -24.15 -6.45
N CYS A 36 -15.54 -24.25 -5.53
CA CYS A 36 -15.75 -23.88 -4.14
C CYS A 36 -16.19 -22.41 -4.03
N GLU A 37 -17.23 -22.17 -3.24
CA GLU A 37 -17.75 -20.82 -3.02
C GLU A 37 -16.79 -19.99 -2.13
N GLY A 38 -16.52 -18.75 -2.54
CA GLY A 38 -15.67 -17.76 -1.85
C GLY A 38 -14.23 -17.67 -2.37
N SER A 39 -13.48 -16.66 -1.91
CA SER A 39 -12.12 -16.35 -2.38
C SER A 39 -11.12 -17.48 -2.14
N ASP A 40 -10.25 -17.74 -3.11
CA ASP A 40 -9.12 -18.67 -3.04
C ASP A 40 -7.96 -18.12 -2.19
N LYS A 41 -7.95 -16.82 -1.94
CA LYS A 41 -6.91 -16.13 -1.16
C LYS A 41 -7.50 -15.38 0.02
N LYS A 42 -6.81 -15.46 1.15
CA LYS A 42 -7.05 -14.65 2.35
C LYS A 42 -5.81 -13.80 2.62
N TYR A 43 -6.03 -12.51 2.87
CA TYR A 43 -4.98 -11.54 3.20
C TYR A 43 -5.12 -11.14 4.66
N GLN A 44 -3.99 -11.00 5.36
CA GLN A 44 -3.96 -10.53 6.73
C GLN A 44 -2.73 -9.63 6.94
N SER A 45 -2.97 -8.45 7.52
CA SER A 45 -1.91 -7.54 7.94
C SER A 45 -1.15 -8.10 9.14
N CYS A 46 0.17 -8.00 9.14
CA CYS A 46 1.02 -8.52 10.22
C CYS A 46 2.17 -7.58 10.59
N VAL A 47 2.57 -7.62 11.86
CA VAL A 47 3.87 -7.26 12.45
C VAL A 47 5.13 -7.93 11.87
N PRO A 48 5.85 -7.54 10.79
CA PRO A 48 7.01 -8.35 10.41
C PRO A 48 8.15 -8.03 11.41
N GLU A 49 8.78 -9.06 11.99
CA GLU A 49 9.85 -8.90 13.00
C GLU A 49 11.01 -8.00 12.52
N GLN A 50 11.25 -7.94 11.22
CA GLN A 50 12.23 -7.05 10.61
C GLN A 50 11.94 -5.56 10.86
N CYS A 51 10.68 -5.15 11.04
CA CYS A 51 10.31 -3.78 11.37
C CYS A 51 10.61 -3.41 12.83
N SER A 52 10.87 -4.38 13.71
CA SER A 52 11.31 -4.12 15.08
C SER A 52 12.75 -3.59 15.15
N ASN A 53 13.54 -3.78 14.09
CA ASN A 53 14.97 -3.42 14.04
C ASN A 53 15.32 -2.38 12.96
N VAL A 54 14.32 -1.87 12.22
CA VAL A 54 14.50 -0.88 11.16
C VAL A 54 13.92 0.45 11.61
N LYS A 55 14.57 1.57 11.26
CA LYS A 55 14.02 2.91 11.49
C LYS A 55 12.69 3.03 10.75
N GLU A 56 11.62 3.09 11.51
CA GLU A 56 10.29 3.42 11.03
C GLU A 56 10.31 4.78 10.34
N THR A 57 9.81 4.86 9.12
CA THR A 57 9.68 6.13 8.39
C THR A 57 8.20 6.44 8.23
N SER A 58 7.79 7.71 8.27
CA SER A 58 6.38 8.02 8.12
C SER A 58 5.91 7.78 6.68
N VAL A 59 4.61 7.54 6.48
CA VAL A 59 4.02 7.48 5.13
C VAL A 59 4.37 8.72 4.30
N LYS A 60 4.38 9.89 4.94
CA LYS A 60 4.80 11.16 4.33
C LYS A 60 6.27 11.15 3.91
N ASN A 61 7.17 10.73 4.80
CA ASN A 61 8.61 10.70 4.51
C ASN A 61 8.95 9.72 3.40
N PHE A 62 8.28 8.55 3.36
CA PHE A 62 8.43 7.61 2.26
C PHE A 62 8.01 8.23 0.93
N ALA A 63 6.86 8.91 0.89
CA ALA A 63 6.41 9.61 -0.31
C ALA A 63 7.40 10.69 -0.75
N ASP A 64 7.94 11.48 0.20
CA ASP A 64 8.96 12.50 -0.07
C ASP A 64 10.25 11.89 -0.63
N GLU A 65 10.72 10.76 -0.09
CA GLU A 65 11.93 10.10 -0.57
C GLU A 65 11.75 9.61 -2.03
N VAL A 66 10.62 8.97 -2.32
CA VAL A 66 10.26 8.53 -3.67
C VAL A 66 10.22 9.72 -4.62
N CYS A 67 9.56 10.82 -4.22
CA CYS A 67 9.43 12.00 -5.06
C CYS A 67 10.74 12.77 -5.22
N THR A 68 11.60 12.78 -4.20
CA THR A 68 12.95 13.34 -4.28
C THR A 68 13.80 12.57 -5.28
N ARG A 69 13.73 11.24 -5.27
CA ARG A 69 14.40 10.41 -6.27
C ARG A 69 13.83 10.63 -7.67
N ALA A 70 12.50 10.74 -7.78
CA ALA A 70 11.84 11.02 -9.05
C ALA A 70 12.24 12.38 -9.63
N LYS A 71 12.42 13.41 -8.80
CA LYS A 71 12.88 14.74 -9.20
C LYS A 71 14.24 14.75 -9.90
N ALA A 72 15.14 13.82 -9.56
CA ALA A 72 16.42 13.69 -10.22
C ALA A 72 16.29 13.33 -11.71
N VAL A 73 15.16 12.74 -12.10
CA VAL A 73 14.84 12.35 -13.49
C VAL A 73 13.80 13.29 -14.12
N ASP A 74 12.82 13.75 -13.33
CA ASP A 74 11.76 14.66 -13.75
C ASP A 74 11.87 16.00 -13.00
N SER A 75 12.51 16.96 -13.66
CA SER A 75 12.72 18.31 -13.09
C SER A 75 11.44 19.12 -12.89
N GLU A 76 10.28 18.66 -13.38
CA GLU A 76 8.98 19.27 -13.12
C GLU A 76 8.51 19.04 -11.66
N LEU A 77 9.08 18.05 -10.97
CA LEU A 77 8.71 17.68 -9.62
C LEU A 77 9.40 18.54 -8.57
N LEU A 78 8.72 18.77 -7.44
CA LEU A 78 9.27 19.51 -6.30
C LEU A 78 10.14 18.64 -5.40
N GLY A 79 9.90 17.32 -5.39
CA GLY A 79 10.54 16.37 -4.48
C GLY A 79 9.69 16.05 -3.25
N GLU A 80 8.52 16.68 -3.13
CA GLU A 80 7.56 16.42 -2.07
C GLU A 80 6.48 15.45 -2.56
N GLY A 81 6.16 14.47 -1.73
CA GLY A 81 5.17 13.44 -2.00
C GLY A 81 4.00 13.45 -1.02
N LEU A 82 2.89 12.84 -1.42
CA LEU A 82 1.72 12.62 -0.58
C LEU A 82 1.04 11.28 -0.89
N GLN A 83 0.30 10.80 0.11
CA GLN A 83 -0.76 9.82 -0.06
C GLN A 83 -2.09 10.55 -0.26
N ARG A 84 -2.89 10.14 -1.25
CA ARG A 84 -4.21 10.73 -1.47
C ARG A 84 -5.27 9.98 -0.66
N ILE A 85 -6.17 10.73 -0.04
CA ILE A 85 -7.42 10.20 0.52
C ILE A 85 -8.38 10.05 -0.67
N SER A 86 -8.50 8.84 -1.20
CA SER A 86 -9.43 8.51 -2.27
C SER A 86 -10.21 7.26 -1.89
N SER A 87 -11.46 7.19 -2.34
CA SER A 87 -12.25 5.94 -2.26
C SER A 87 -11.74 4.90 -3.24
N ASP A 88 -11.00 5.34 -4.26
CA ASP A 88 -10.33 4.46 -5.20
C ASP A 88 -9.01 3.94 -4.59
N PRO A 89 -8.87 2.63 -4.40
CA PRO A 89 -7.69 2.06 -3.74
C PRO A 89 -6.42 2.20 -4.60
N GLU A 90 -6.54 2.28 -5.93
CA GLU A 90 -5.40 2.47 -6.81
C GLU A 90 -4.86 3.89 -6.65
N GLU A 91 -5.73 4.91 -6.60
CA GLU A 91 -5.32 6.28 -6.32
C GLU A 91 -4.77 6.45 -4.90
N ALA A 92 -5.38 5.81 -3.91
CA ALA A 92 -5.04 5.99 -2.51
C ALA A 92 -3.75 5.26 -2.08
N CYS A 93 -3.42 4.15 -2.74
CA CYS A 93 -2.14 3.45 -2.57
C CYS A 93 -1.04 3.93 -3.53
N THR A 94 -1.32 4.93 -4.35
CA THR A 94 -0.31 5.53 -5.24
C THR A 94 0.42 6.67 -4.52
N VAL A 95 1.74 6.73 -4.70
CA VAL A 95 2.56 7.87 -4.31
C VAL A 95 2.38 8.97 -5.35
N TRP A 96 1.96 10.13 -4.89
CA TRP A 96 1.76 11.31 -5.72
C TRP A 96 2.83 12.35 -5.43
N CYS A 97 3.48 12.89 -6.46
CA CYS A 97 4.52 13.91 -6.32
C CYS A 97 4.00 15.28 -6.73
N PHE A 98 4.26 16.29 -5.92
CA PHE A 98 3.91 17.67 -6.25
C PHE A 98 4.73 18.20 -7.43
N LYS A 99 4.07 18.93 -8.32
CA LYS A 99 4.70 19.60 -9.47
C LYS A 99 4.97 21.08 -9.15
N LYS A 100 5.99 21.64 -9.79
CA LYS A 100 6.33 23.08 -9.71
C LYS A 100 5.20 23.99 -10.20
N GLN A 101 4.47 23.57 -11.24
CA GLN A 101 3.34 24.32 -11.82
C GLN A 101 2.00 24.07 -11.09
N GLY A 102 2.03 23.44 -9.92
CA GLY A 102 0.84 23.06 -9.18
C GLY A 102 0.25 21.72 -9.60
N GLY A 103 -0.56 21.16 -8.71
CA GLY A 103 -1.08 19.79 -8.82
C GLY A 103 -0.02 18.73 -8.53
N TYR A 104 -0.37 17.49 -8.85
CA TYR A 104 0.44 16.32 -8.56
C TYR A 104 0.52 15.39 -9.78
N LYS A 105 1.55 14.54 -9.80
CA LYS A 105 1.82 13.56 -10.85
C LYS A 105 2.31 12.28 -10.20
N SER A 106 1.85 11.15 -10.69
CA SER A 106 2.41 9.84 -10.36
C SER A 106 2.87 9.13 -11.63
N ARG A 107 3.88 8.28 -11.50
CA ARG A 107 4.39 7.43 -12.58
C ARG A 107 4.42 5.95 -12.14
N GLY A 108 3.36 5.50 -11.48
CA GLY A 108 3.20 4.11 -11.04
C GLY A 108 4.01 3.78 -9.77
N TRP A 109 4.39 4.77 -8.99
CA TRP A 109 4.99 4.55 -7.68
C TRP A 109 3.88 4.20 -6.69
N SER A 110 3.98 3.04 -6.05
CA SER A 110 3.03 2.62 -5.03
C SER A 110 3.66 2.63 -3.65
N PHE A 111 2.81 2.81 -2.63
CA PHE A 111 3.23 2.54 -1.26
C PHE A 111 3.51 1.05 -1.08
N PRO A 112 4.41 0.67 -0.15
CA PRO A 112 4.66 -0.71 0.21
C PRO A 112 3.39 -1.44 0.62
N ASP A 113 3.32 -2.73 0.34
CA ASP A 113 2.21 -3.57 0.77
C ASP A 113 1.99 -3.47 2.28
N GLY A 114 0.73 -3.41 2.68
CA GLY A 114 0.30 -3.22 4.07
C GLY A 114 0.30 -1.77 4.55
N THR A 115 0.71 -0.81 3.72
CA THR A 115 0.40 0.60 3.98
C THR A 115 -1.11 0.80 3.99
N GLY A 116 -1.66 1.44 5.01
CA GLY A 116 -3.08 1.77 5.06
C GLY A 116 -3.42 2.83 4.02
N CYS A 117 -4.17 2.44 2.98
CA CYS A 117 -4.58 3.34 1.88
C CYS A 117 -6.08 3.63 1.83
N ALA A 118 -6.78 3.52 2.95
CA ALA A 118 -8.21 3.82 2.98
C ALA A 118 -8.46 5.32 3.17
N PRO A 119 -9.62 5.85 2.72
CA PRO A 119 -10.11 7.09 3.28
C PRO A 119 -10.19 6.88 4.78
N GLY A 120 -9.44 7.68 5.55
CA GLY A 120 -9.37 7.54 6.99
C GLY A 120 -10.76 7.31 7.53
N SER A 121 -10.98 6.18 8.21
CA SER A 121 -12.24 5.88 8.87
C SER A 121 -12.56 7.08 9.74
N ARG A 122 -13.43 7.96 9.21
CA ARG A 122 -13.97 9.07 9.96
C ARG A 122 -14.77 8.41 11.06
N ILE A 123 -14.19 8.40 12.26
CA ILE A 123 -14.87 8.01 13.48
C ILE A 123 -16.15 8.85 13.49
N THR A 124 -17.28 8.19 13.28
CA THR A 124 -18.58 8.74 13.65
C THR A 124 -18.71 8.67 15.16
#